data_AF-A0AAW1VFC3-F1
#
_entry.id   AF-A0AAW1VFC3-F1
#
_cell.length_a   1.000
_cell.length_b   1.000
_cell.length_c   1.000
_cell.angle_alpha   90.00
_cell.angle_beta   90.00
_cell.angle_gamma   90.00
#
_symmetry.space_group_name_H-M   'P 1'
#
loop_
_entity.id
_entity.type
_entity.pdbx_description
1 polymer ?
#
loop_
_entity_poly.entity_id
_entity_poly.type
_entity_poly.pdbx_seq_one_letter_code
_entity_poly.pdbx_strand_id
1 'polypeptide(L)'
;MSNQATDTDLITSLHSPVDSLQHRVEELEALNAKLSSQLAVCRCHQQQDKTEDSCVSFDNSVEKSTKSSFGSKKLPGYDTRIMNHHGKRYVALKVMYFGPRFYGFAAEAQMDPTVESEIFKALEKTRLLVGDKKESRYSRCGRTDKGVSAVGQVIALYLRSNLKEACETVKILAK
;
A
#
# COMPACT_ATOMS: atom_id res chain seq x y z
N MET A 1 59.01 -7.90 12.97
CA MET A 1 58.80 -8.04 11.51
C MET A 1 57.82 -9.17 11.16
N SER A 2 56.96 -9.62 12.09
CA SER A 2 56.09 -10.80 11.92
C SER A 2 54.61 -10.48 11.64
N ASN A 3 54.17 -9.22 11.79
CA ASN A 3 52.75 -8.85 11.68
C ASN A 3 52.26 -8.66 10.24
N GLN A 4 53.17 -8.54 9.27
CA GLN A 4 52.80 -8.19 7.90
C GLN A 4 52.39 -9.41 7.05
N ALA A 5 52.91 -10.60 7.39
CA ALA A 5 52.55 -11.85 6.72
C ALA A 5 51.16 -12.34 7.12
N THR A 6 50.78 -12.16 8.39
CA THR A 6 49.45 -12.53 8.88
C THR A 6 48.35 -11.63 8.33
N ASP A 7 48.65 -10.34 8.13
CA ASP A 7 47.71 -9.38 7.53
C ASP A 7 47.43 -9.71 6.06
N THR A 8 48.44 -10.10 5.29
CA THR A 8 48.27 -10.48 3.87
C THR A 8 47.42 -11.73 3.69
N ASP A 9 47.55 -12.71 4.59
CA ASP A 9 46.75 -13.94 4.54
C ASP A 9 45.27 -13.67 4.89
N LEU A 10 45.04 -12.81 5.89
CA LEU A 10 43.69 -12.35 6.24
C LEU A 10 43.05 -11.56 5.09
N ILE A 11 43.79 -10.64 4.46
CA ILE A 11 43.34 -9.87 3.30
C ILE A 11 42.94 -10.83 2.17
N THR A 12 43.79 -11.82 1.87
CA THR A 12 43.55 -12.80 0.80
C THR A 12 42.32 -13.67 1.08
N SER A 13 42.08 -14.04 2.35
CA SER A 13 40.90 -14.81 2.76
C SER A 13 39.58 -14.05 2.58
N LEU A 14 39.61 -12.71 2.64
CA LEU A 14 38.43 -11.84 2.52
C LEU A 14 38.08 -11.49 1.07
N HIS A 15 39.03 -11.60 0.14
CA HIS A 15 38.76 -11.33 -1.29
C HIS A 15 37.62 -12.20 -1.84
N SER A 16 37.63 -13.50 -1.56
CA SER A 16 36.59 -14.42 -2.07
C SER A 16 35.17 -14.09 -1.57
N PRO A 17 34.94 -13.84 -0.27
CA PRO A 17 33.65 -13.35 0.23
C PRO A 17 33.22 -12.00 -0.39
N VAL A 18 34.16 -11.07 -0.56
CA VAL A 18 33.87 -9.74 -1.13
C VAL A 18 33.45 -9.87 -2.60
N ASP A 19 34.17 -10.67 -3.39
CA ASP A 19 33.84 -10.93 -4.80
C ASP A 19 32.47 -11.61 -4.93
N SER A 20 32.15 -12.56 -4.04
CA SER A 20 30.84 -13.22 -4.00
C SER A 20 29.71 -12.24 -3.70
N LEU A 21 29.94 -11.31 -2.75
CA LEU A 21 28.96 -10.28 -2.40
C LEU A 21 28.77 -9.27 -3.54
N GLN A 22 29.86 -8.85 -4.20
CA GLN A 22 29.79 -7.97 -5.36
C GLN A 22 28.97 -8.58 -6.48
N HIS A 23 29.24 -9.84 -6.85
CA HIS A 23 28.46 -10.55 -7.85
C HIS A 23 26.98 -10.66 -7.45
N ARG A 24 26.68 -10.90 -6.17
CA ARG A 24 25.29 -10.97 -5.70
C ARG A 24 24.59 -9.62 -5.75
N VAL A 25 25.28 -8.53 -5.44
CA VAL A 25 24.74 -7.17 -5.58
C VAL A 25 24.43 -6.88 -7.04
N GLU A 26 25.35 -7.16 -7.95
CA GLU A 26 25.16 -6.94 -9.38
C GLU A 26 23.98 -7.77 -9.94
N GLU A 27 23.87 -9.03 -9.52
CA GLU A 27 22.72 -9.89 -9.86
C GLU A 27 21.40 -9.30 -9.33
N LEU A 28 21.36 -8.86 -8.07
CA LEU A 28 20.17 -8.27 -7.46
C LEU A 28 19.79 -6.94 -8.13
N GLU A 29 20.77 -6.11 -8.50
CA GLU A 29 20.54 -4.87 -9.23
C GLU A 29 19.98 -5.14 -10.63
N ALA A 30 20.51 -6.13 -11.35
CA ALA A 30 19.98 -6.56 -12.65
C ALA A 30 18.53 -7.10 -12.53
N LEU A 31 18.24 -7.91 -11.51
CA LEU A 31 16.90 -8.41 -11.23
C LEU A 31 15.93 -7.28 -10.86
N ASN A 32 16.36 -6.31 -10.06
CA ASN A 32 15.57 -5.14 -9.71
C ASN A 32 15.28 -4.25 -10.92
N ALA A 33 16.27 -4.05 -11.82
CA ALA A 33 16.08 -3.33 -13.07
C ALA A 33 15.06 -4.04 -13.98
N LYS A 34 15.15 -5.36 -14.08
CA LYS A 34 14.19 -6.20 -14.81
C LYS A 34 12.79 -6.14 -14.21
N LEU A 35 12.65 -6.25 -12.90
CA LEU A 35 11.36 -6.15 -12.23
C LEU A 35 10.76 -4.74 -12.42
N SER A 36 11.59 -3.70 -12.33
CA SER A 36 11.19 -2.32 -12.56
C SER A 36 10.69 -2.09 -13.99
N SER A 37 11.35 -2.67 -14.99
CA SER A 37 10.91 -2.59 -16.39
C SER A 37 9.60 -3.36 -16.63
N GLN A 38 9.45 -4.55 -16.04
CA GLN A 38 8.20 -5.31 -16.10
C GLN A 38 7.04 -4.54 -15.46
N LEU A 39 7.27 -3.93 -14.29
CA LEU A 39 6.27 -3.09 -13.65
C LEU A 39 5.95 -1.86 -14.52
N ALA A 40 6.94 -1.23 -15.17
CA ALA A 40 6.72 -0.09 -16.06
C ALA A 40 5.73 -0.40 -17.19
N VAL A 41 5.71 -1.65 -17.66
CA VAL A 41 4.77 -2.14 -18.68
C VAL A 41 3.37 -2.44 -18.11
N CYS A 42 3.21 -2.65 -16.81
CA CYS A 42 1.89 -2.84 -16.19
C CYS A 42 1.05 -1.56 -16.29
N ARG A 43 0.08 -1.56 -17.22
CA ARG A 43 -1.02 -0.59 -17.31
C ARG A 43 -2.04 -0.80 -16.19
N CYS A 44 -1.69 -0.40 -14.98
CA CYS A 44 -2.68 -0.19 -13.92
C CYS A 44 -3.40 1.14 -14.22
N HIS A 45 -4.43 1.08 -15.06
CA HIS A 45 -5.37 2.14 -15.46
C HIS A 45 -5.03 3.58 -15.03
N GLN A 46 -4.47 4.34 -15.97
CA GLN A 46 -4.59 5.80 -16.00
C GLN A 46 -6.09 6.15 -15.99
N GLN A 47 -6.62 6.63 -14.86
CA GLN A 47 -7.77 7.51 -14.94
C GLN A 47 -7.26 8.82 -15.54
N GLN A 48 -7.62 9.04 -16.80
CA GLN A 48 -7.60 10.35 -17.44
C GLN A 48 -8.32 11.34 -16.52
N ASP A 49 -7.62 12.38 -16.08
CA ASP A 49 -8.25 13.68 -15.97
C ASP A 49 -7.52 14.61 -16.94
N LYS A 50 -8.31 15.19 -17.83
CA LYS A 50 -7.91 16.06 -18.93
C LYS A 50 -7.27 17.32 -18.33
N THR A 51 -6.00 17.53 -18.64
CA THR A 51 -5.43 18.87 -18.74
C THR A 51 -6.04 19.53 -19.96
N GLU A 52 -6.89 20.54 -19.77
CA GLU A 52 -7.14 21.56 -20.78
C GLU A 52 -6.39 22.82 -20.35
N ASP A 53 -5.30 23.09 -21.08
CA ASP A 53 -4.60 24.36 -21.05
C ASP A 53 -5.49 25.44 -21.69
N SER A 54 -5.82 26.49 -20.93
CA SER A 54 -5.91 27.84 -21.49
C SER A 54 -5.75 28.88 -20.39
N CYS A 55 -4.84 29.82 -20.65
CA CYS A 55 -4.48 30.96 -19.83
C CYS A 55 -5.59 32.02 -19.79
N VAL A 56 -5.88 32.62 -18.62
CA VAL A 56 -5.83 34.08 -18.38
C VAL A 56 -6.27 34.49 -16.96
N SER A 57 -5.49 35.44 -16.43
CA SER A 57 -5.79 36.52 -15.45
C SER A 57 -6.31 36.23 -14.04
N PHE A 58 -5.53 36.77 -13.11
CA PHE A 58 -5.77 37.04 -11.70
C PHE A 58 -6.88 38.10 -11.55
N ASP A 59 -7.87 37.86 -10.68
CA ASP A 59 -8.45 38.94 -9.88
C ASP A 59 -9.12 38.43 -8.59
N ASN A 60 -8.90 39.18 -7.51
CA ASN A 60 -9.37 38.93 -6.16
C ASN A 60 -10.85 39.30 -6.00
N SER A 61 -11.62 38.50 -5.25
CA SER A 61 -12.65 39.01 -4.33
C SER A 61 -13.16 37.94 -3.35
N VAL A 62 -13.44 38.41 -2.15
CA VAL A 62 -13.78 37.72 -0.90
C VAL A 62 -15.15 37.01 -0.99
N GLU A 63 -15.25 35.76 -0.51
CA GLU A 63 -16.20 35.29 0.54
C GLU A 63 -16.42 33.75 0.56
N LYS A 64 -16.16 33.18 1.75
CA LYS A 64 -16.89 32.14 2.48
C LYS A 64 -17.25 30.78 1.80
N SER A 65 -16.60 29.74 2.31
CA SER A 65 -17.09 28.36 2.51
C SER A 65 -17.60 27.57 1.29
N THR A 66 -16.90 26.48 0.92
CA THR A 66 -17.55 25.19 0.62
C THR A 66 -16.52 24.06 0.54
N LYS A 67 -16.87 22.93 1.16
CA LYS A 67 -16.11 21.68 1.21
C LYS A 67 -16.04 21.06 -0.18
N SER A 68 -14.85 20.92 -0.78
CA SER A 68 -14.66 20.12 -1.99
C SER A 68 -14.28 18.67 -1.61
N SER A 69 -15.31 17.84 -1.45
CA SER A 69 -15.15 16.39 -1.44
C SER A 69 -14.69 15.94 -2.82
N PHE A 70 -13.48 15.38 -2.94
CA PHE A 70 -13.09 14.59 -4.11
C PHE A 70 -13.99 13.34 -4.16
N GLY A 71 -15.05 13.46 -4.95
CA GLY A 71 -16.03 12.41 -5.16
C GLY A 71 -15.44 11.31 -6.03
N SER A 72 -15.13 10.17 -5.42
CA SER A 72 -15.09 8.92 -6.15
C SER A 72 -16.48 8.73 -6.77
N LYS A 73 -16.56 8.73 -8.12
CA LYS A 73 -17.79 8.37 -8.83
C LYS A 73 -18.18 6.96 -8.38
N LYS A 74 -19.17 6.86 -7.49
CA LYS A 74 -19.71 5.56 -7.06
C LYS A 74 -20.19 4.82 -8.30
N LEU A 75 -19.78 3.57 -8.45
CA LEU A 75 -20.26 2.71 -9.54
C LEU A 75 -21.80 2.70 -9.50
N PRO A 76 -22.49 2.95 -10.64
CA PRO A 76 -23.95 2.87 -10.68
C PRO A 76 -24.38 1.45 -10.31
N GLY A 77 -25.18 1.32 -9.24
CA GLY A 77 -25.68 0.03 -8.73
C GLY A 77 -25.13 -0.43 -7.37
N TYR A 78 -24.27 0.36 -6.70
CA TYR A 78 -23.78 0.06 -5.35
C TYR A 78 -24.75 0.56 -4.26
N ASP A 79 -25.74 -0.27 -3.90
CA ASP A 79 -26.49 -0.06 -2.66
C ASP A 79 -25.83 -0.86 -1.52
N THR A 80 -25.04 -0.17 -0.69
CA THR A 80 -24.41 -0.74 0.52
C THR A 80 -25.42 -1.36 1.46
N ARG A 81 -26.68 -0.88 1.44
CA ARG A 81 -27.72 -1.31 2.36
C ARG A 81 -28.06 -2.79 2.21
N ILE A 82 -27.94 -3.35 1.01
CA ILE A 82 -28.23 -4.77 0.75
C ILE A 82 -27.12 -5.67 1.34
N MET A 83 -25.88 -5.18 1.37
CA MET A 83 -24.73 -5.95 1.86
C MET A 83 -24.64 -6.01 3.39
N ASN A 84 -25.36 -5.13 4.09
CA ASN A 84 -25.36 -5.07 5.56
C ASN A 84 -26.04 -6.27 6.24
N HIS A 85 -26.77 -7.11 5.48
CA HIS A 85 -27.39 -8.33 6.00
C HIS A 85 -26.46 -9.55 6.00
N HIS A 86 -25.25 -9.44 5.43
CA HIS A 86 -24.29 -10.54 5.44
C HIS A 86 -23.48 -10.56 6.74
N GLY A 87 -23.12 -11.76 7.18
CA GLY A 87 -22.19 -11.95 8.29
C GLY A 87 -20.88 -11.20 8.03
N LYS A 88 -20.34 -10.57 9.07
CA LYS A 88 -19.06 -9.85 9.03
C LYS A 88 -18.12 -10.39 10.09
N ARG A 89 -16.83 -10.38 9.79
CA ARG A 89 -15.79 -10.81 10.73
C ARG A 89 -14.68 -9.78 10.78
N TYR A 90 -14.17 -9.54 11.98
CA TYR A 90 -12.96 -8.76 12.16
C TYR A 90 -11.76 -9.62 11.79
N VAL A 91 -11.02 -9.21 10.77
CA VAL A 91 -9.86 -9.94 10.25
C VAL A 91 -8.64 -9.04 10.22
N ALA A 92 -7.46 -9.66 10.32
CA ALA A 92 -6.18 -9.00 10.05
C ALA A 92 -5.62 -9.54 8.73
N LEU A 93 -5.23 -8.64 7.83
CA LEU A 93 -4.61 -8.97 6.55
C LEU A 93 -3.15 -8.51 6.58
N LYS A 94 -2.23 -9.44 6.28
CA LYS A 94 -0.84 -9.12 6.03
C LYS A 94 -0.66 -8.84 4.53
N VAL A 95 -0.23 -7.64 4.20
CA VAL A 95 -0.11 -7.13 2.84
C VAL A 95 1.34 -6.76 2.52
N MET A 96 1.71 -7.06 1.29
CA MET A 96 2.96 -6.65 0.66
C MET A 96 2.65 -5.70 -0.49
N TYR A 97 3.46 -4.66 -0.67
CA TYR A 97 3.36 -3.72 -1.76
C TYR A 97 4.71 -3.11 -2.13
N PHE A 98 4.81 -2.70 -3.39
CA PHE A 98 5.96 -1.96 -3.92
C PHE A 98 5.68 -0.46 -3.88
N GLY A 99 6.42 0.26 -3.04
CA GLY A 99 6.20 1.66 -2.70
C GLY A 99 6.49 2.73 -3.75
N PRO A 100 7.43 2.55 -4.71
CA PRO A 100 7.85 3.64 -5.62
C PRO A 100 6.75 4.35 -6.41
N ARG A 101 5.59 3.72 -6.59
CA ARG A 101 4.44 4.31 -7.30
C ARG A 101 3.44 5.02 -6.41
N PHE A 102 3.61 4.93 -5.09
CA PHE A 102 2.62 5.38 -4.12
C PHE A 102 3.17 6.52 -3.25
N TYR A 103 2.28 7.44 -2.88
CA TYR A 103 2.54 8.52 -1.93
C TYR A 103 2.48 8.03 -0.47
N GLY A 104 3.01 6.84 -0.23
CA GLY A 104 3.00 6.17 1.06
C GLY A 104 1.79 5.28 1.28
N PHE A 105 1.72 4.74 2.49
CA PHE A 105 0.66 3.79 2.84
C PHE A 105 -0.69 4.47 3.05
N ALA A 106 -0.72 5.48 3.93
CA ALA A 106 -1.97 6.06 4.42
C ALA A 106 -2.55 7.07 3.43
N ALA A 107 -3.86 6.99 3.21
CA ALA A 107 -4.58 7.95 2.37
C ALA A 107 -4.68 9.31 3.07
N GLU A 108 -4.26 10.37 2.37
CA GLU A 108 -4.34 11.78 2.81
C GLU A 108 -5.01 12.59 1.70
N ALA A 109 -5.74 13.65 2.06
CA ALA A 109 -6.74 14.30 1.20
C ALA A 109 -6.27 14.78 -0.19
N GLN A 110 -4.96 14.93 -0.40
CA GLN A 110 -4.37 15.43 -1.66
C GLN A 110 -3.26 14.52 -2.22
N MET A 111 -3.05 13.35 -1.62
CA MET A 111 -1.99 12.42 -2.05
C MET A 111 -2.62 11.16 -2.61
N ASP A 112 -2.67 11.08 -3.95
CA ASP A 112 -3.07 9.88 -4.68
C ASP A 112 -2.06 9.59 -5.81
N PRO A 113 -1.74 8.30 -6.08
CA PRO A 113 -2.29 7.10 -5.43
C PRO A 113 -1.59 6.74 -4.11
N THR A 114 -2.34 6.25 -3.13
CA THR A 114 -1.80 5.63 -1.89
C THR A 114 -2.14 4.15 -1.85
N VAL A 115 -1.39 3.38 -1.07
CA VAL A 115 -1.63 1.94 -0.92
C VAL A 115 -2.99 1.70 -0.27
N GLU A 116 -3.34 2.48 0.75
CA GLU A 116 -4.63 2.40 1.42
C GLU A 116 -5.80 2.69 0.45
N SER A 117 -5.72 3.72 -0.39
CA SER A 117 -6.81 4.03 -1.34
C SER A 117 -7.03 2.91 -2.35
N GLU A 118 -5.97 2.31 -2.90
CA GLU A 118 -6.09 1.18 -3.82
C GLU A 118 -6.60 -0.10 -3.14
N ILE A 119 -6.21 -0.38 -1.89
CA ILE A 119 -6.78 -1.50 -1.12
C ILE A 119 -8.29 -1.33 -0.94
N PHE A 120 -8.75 -0.14 -0.53
CA PHE A 120 -10.18 0.11 -0.35
C PHE A 120 -10.95 0.02 -1.68
N LYS A 121 -10.37 0.52 -2.78
CA LYS A 121 -10.92 0.39 -4.13
C LYS A 121 -11.06 -1.08 -4.54
N ALA A 122 -10.10 -1.94 -4.20
CA ALA A 122 -10.17 -3.38 -4.46
C ALA A 122 -11.22 -4.09 -3.59
N LEU A 123 -11.33 -3.73 -2.31
CA LEU A 123 -12.32 -4.28 -1.38
C LEU A 123 -13.76 -3.91 -1.75
N GLU A 124 -13.97 -2.69 -2.25
CA GLU A 124 -15.26 -2.22 -2.76
C GLU A 124 -15.62 -2.97 -4.05
N LYS A 125 -14.69 -3.08 -5.01
CA LYS A 125 -14.89 -3.84 -6.26
C LYS A 125 -15.22 -5.32 -6.01
N THR A 126 -14.61 -5.93 -5.00
CA THR A 126 -14.83 -7.34 -4.64
C THR A 126 -16.05 -7.57 -3.75
N ARG A 127 -16.79 -6.51 -3.37
CA ARG A 127 -17.96 -6.56 -2.47
C ARG A 127 -17.65 -7.19 -1.10
N LEU A 128 -16.41 -7.04 -0.64
CA LEU A 128 -15.98 -7.50 0.68
C LEU A 128 -16.18 -6.44 1.77
N LEU A 129 -16.16 -5.16 1.37
CA LEU A 129 -16.41 -4.06 2.28
C LEU A 129 -17.90 -4.02 2.67
N VAL A 130 -18.15 -3.96 3.98
CA VAL A 130 -19.50 -3.80 4.54
C VAL A 130 -19.68 -2.33 4.91
N GLY A 131 -20.53 -1.64 4.16
CA GLY A 131 -20.82 -0.23 4.37
C GLY A 131 -19.66 0.72 4.02
N ASP A 132 -19.65 1.89 4.65
CA ASP A 132 -18.61 2.90 4.45
C ASP A 132 -17.31 2.56 5.21
N LYS A 133 -16.19 3.22 4.85
CA LYS A 133 -14.89 3.08 5.52
C LYS A 133 -14.99 3.19 7.06
N LYS A 134 -15.89 4.03 7.57
CA LYS A 134 -16.12 4.21 9.01
C LYS A 134 -16.74 2.98 9.68
N GLU A 135 -17.64 2.28 8.99
CA GLU A 135 -18.33 1.10 9.51
C GLU A 135 -17.42 -0.13 9.57
N SER A 136 -16.42 -0.18 8.69
CA SER A 136 -15.43 -1.27 8.64
C SER A 136 -14.48 -1.34 9.83
N ARG A 137 -14.47 -0.35 10.75
CA ARG A 137 -13.51 -0.22 11.88
C ARG A 137 -12.06 -0.50 11.44
N TYR A 138 -11.66 0.15 10.37
CA TYR A 138 -10.34 0.02 9.80
C TYR A 138 -9.24 0.49 10.76
N SER A 139 -8.17 -0.29 10.84
CA SER A 139 -6.94 0.01 11.58
C SER A 139 -5.72 -0.45 10.78
N ARG A 140 -4.58 0.20 11.01
CA ARG A 140 -3.30 -0.07 10.35
C ARG A 140 -2.17 -0.07 11.36
N CYS A 141 -1.23 -1.00 11.21
CA CYS A 141 -0.11 -1.17 12.13
C CYS A 141 0.96 -0.06 12.02
N GLY A 142 1.04 0.64 10.88
CA GLY A 142 2.00 1.73 10.68
C GLY A 142 1.69 2.58 9.45
N ARG A 143 2.30 3.76 9.38
CA ARG A 143 2.39 4.55 8.13
C ARG A 143 3.73 4.23 7.47
N THR A 144 3.80 4.40 6.16
CA THR A 144 5.07 4.45 5.43
C THR A 144 5.12 5.71 4.61
N ASP A 145 6.32 6.25 4.44
CA ASP A 145 6.55 7.43 3.60
C ASP A 145 6.42 7.10 2.11
N LYS A 146 6.40 8.16 1.30
CA LYS A 146 6.38 8.06 -0.17
C LYS A 146 7.54 7.20 -0.66
N GLY A 147 7.24 6.28 -1.57
CA GLY A 147 8.26 5.43 -2.21
C GLY A 147 8.68 4.20 -1.39
N VAL A 148 8.29 4.09 -0.12
CA VAL A 148 8.70 2.97 0.75
C VAL A 148 7.92 1.70 0.43
N SER A 149 8.64 0.61 0.15
CA SER A 149 8.06 -0.74 -0.03
C SER A 149 7.94 -1.48 1.30
N ALA A 150 6.96 -2.38 1.43
CA ALA A 150 6.78 -3.19 2.63
C ALA A 150 6.31 -4.61 2.29
N VAL A 151 6.77 -5.60 3.06
CA VAL A 151 6.38 -7.02 2.92
C VAL A 151 5.45 -7.49 4.04
N GLY A 152 5.43 -6.77 5.17
CA GLY A 152 4.76 -7.19 6.39
C GLY A 152 3.79 -6.18 6.96
N GLN A 153 3.22 -5.30 6.13
CA GLN A 153 2.24 -4.34 6.61
C GLN A 153 0.98 -5.07 7.03
N VAL A 154 0.42 -4.72 8.18
CA VAL A 154 -0.79 -5.35 8.71
C VAL A 154 -1.93 -4.33 8.81
N ILE A 155 -3.08 -4.68 8.26
CA ILE A 155 -4.33 -3.94 8.43
C ILE A 155 -5.38 -4.84 9.08
N ALA A 156 -6.27 -4.25 9.87
CA ALA A 156 -7.41 -4.97 10.42
C ALA A 156 -8.71 -4.20 10.23
N LEU A 157 -9.75 -4.91 9.79
CA LEU A 157 -11.05 -4.36 9.44
C LEU A 157 -12.14 -5.45 9.43
N TYR A 158 -13.39 -5.04 9.48
CA TYR A 158 -14.54 -5.91 9.25
C TYR A 158 -14.73 -6.16 7.76
N LEU A 159 -14.75 -7.42 7.37
CA LEU A 159 -15.06 -7.86 6.02
C LEU A 159 -16.24 -8.84 6.02
N ARG A 160 -16.93 -8.90 4.89
CA ARG A 160 -17.97 -9.90 4.63
C ARG A 160 -17.40 -11.31 4.76
N SER A 161 -18.11 -12.18 5.48
CA SER A 161 -17.74 -13.59 5.65
C SER A 161 -18.97 -14.49 5.49
N ASN A 162 -18.79 -15.64 4.84
CA ASN A 162 -19.81 -16.69 4.76
C ASN A 162 -19.65 -17.76 5.85
N LEU A 163 -18.75 -17.54 6.81
CA LEU A 163 -18.53 -18.49 7.88
C LEU A 163 -19.63 -18.31 8.93
N LYS A 164 -20.29 -19.41 9.28
CA LYS A 164 -21.23 -19.45 10.40
C LYS A 164 -20.50 -19.00 11.67
N GLU A 165 -21.17 -18.23 12.52
CA GLU A 165 -20.59 -17.86 13.81
C GLU A 165 -20.33 -19.15 14.60
N ALA A 166 -19.06 -19.55 14.68
CA ALA A 166 -18.65 -20.52 15.68
C ALA A 166 -18.74 -19.76 17.01
N CYS A 167 -19.66 -20.21 17.86
CA CYS A 167 -19.74 -19.79 19.25
C CYS A 167 -18.48 -20.27 19.98
N GLU A 168 -17.37 -19.56 19.82
CA GLU A 168 -16.20 -19.73 20.68
C GLU A 168 -15.72 -18.36 21.13
N THR A 169 -16.14 -18.02 22.34
CA THR A 169 -15.57 -16.94 23.13
C THR A 169 -14.08 -17.21 23.30
N VAL A 170 -13.24 -16.60 22.46
CA VAL A 170 -11.81 -16.52 22.73
C VAL A 170 -11.64 -15.58 23.92
N LYS A 171 -11.67 -16.16 25.13
CA LYS A 171 -11.20 -15.50 26.34
C LYS A 171 -9.72 -15.20 26.12
N ILE A 172 -9.39 -13.95 25.81
CA ILE A 172 -8.01 -13.47 25.90
C ILE A 172 -7.68 -13.49 27.40
N LEU A 173 -7.10 -14.60 27.85
CA LEU A 173 -6.48 -14.69 29.17
C LEU A 173 -5.20 -13.86 29.09
N ALA A 174 -5.26 -12.61 29.52
CA ALA A 174 -4.06 -11.88 29.87
C ALA A 174 -3.42 -12.61 31.06
N LYS A 175 -2.22 -13.14 30.84
CA LYS A 175 -1.31 -13.54 31.93
C LYS A 175 -0.69 -12.30 32.55
#